data_AF-A0AAD8YC54-F1
#
_entry.id   AF-A0AAD8YC54-F1
#
_cell.length_a   1.000
_cell.length_b   1.000
_cell.length_c   1.000
_cell.angle_alpha   90.00
_cell.angle_beta   90.00
_cell.angle_gamma   90.00
#
_symmetry.space_group_name_H-M   'P 1'
#
loop_
_entity.id
_entity.type
_entity.pdbx_description
1 polymer ?
#
loop_
_entity_poly.entity_id
_entity_poly.type
_entity_poly.pdbx_seq_one_letter_code
_entity_poly.pdbx_strand_id
1 'polypeptide(L)'
;MMLLLLLSTLLCLCASAYQATTIPPLIDVPTFSLSTSSGGDDASSSSSTMNILTYASPVAIKPHRMWSISLYKGTLSHENFIKEKRGILQLLRPAMLSDELDYISTRTLREMDIISEFGRIKDIE
;
A
#
# COMPACT_ATOMS: atom_id res chain seq x y z
N MET A 1 -15.22 10.29 39.80
CA MET A 1 -16.41 10.26 38.91
C MET A 1 -16.21 11.06 37.62
N MET A 2 -15.72 12.32 37.68
CA MET A 2 -15.53 13.17 36.49
C MET A 2 -14.48 12.64 35.48
N LEU A 3 -13.40 12.00 35.95
CA LEU A 3 -12.35 11.41 35.10
C LEU A 3 -12.83 10.19 34.28
N LEU A 4 -13.76 9.39 34.84
CA LEU A 4 -14.34 8.22 34.18
C LEU A 4 -15.30 8.61 33.05
N LEU A 5 -16.03 9.72 33.21
CA LEU A 5 -16.90 10.30 32.18
C LEU A 5 -16.09 10.91 31.03
N LEU A 6 -14.95 11.55 31.32
CA LEU A 6 -14.02 12.05 30.30
C LEU A 6 -13.37 10.91 29.50
N LEU A 7 -12.99 9.81 30.16
CA LEU A 7 -12.41 8.66 29.47
C LEU A 7 -13.43 7.92 28.61
N SER A 8 -14.69 7.78 29.07
CA SER A 8 -15.73 7.10 28.27
C SER A 8 -16.18 7.93 27.08
N THR A 9 -16.28 9.26 27.21
CA THR A 9 -16.58 10.16 26.09
C THR A 9 -15.45 10.18 25.05
N LEU A 10 -14.19 10.15 25.48
CA LEU A 10 -13.03 10.05 24.58
C LEU A 10 -12.98 8.71 23.84
N LEU A 11 -13.30 7.60 24.52
CA LEU A 11 -13.40 6.27 23.90
C LEU A 11 -14.57 6.18 22.91
N CYS A 12 -15.68 6.88 23.16
CA CYS A 12 -16.86 6.88 22.28
C CYS A 12 -16.61 7.68 20.98
N LEU A 13 -15.84 8.77 21.04
CA LEU A 13 -15.46 9.56 19.87
C LEU A 13 -14.53 8.81 18.90
N CYS A 14 -13.67 7.92 19.39
CA CYS A 14 -12.75 7.14 18.55
C CYS A 14 -13.46 6.04 17.73
N ALA A 15 -14.64 5.58 18.16
CA ALA A 15 -15.38 4.51 17.48
C ALA A 15 -16.02 4.95 16.16
N SER A 16 -16.11 6.26 15.88
CA SER A 16 -16.78 6.83 14.71
C SER A 16 -15.83 7.24 13.58
N ALA A 17 -14.57 6.76 13.57
CA ALA A 17 -13.61 7.11 12.52
C ALA A 17 -13.60 6.12 11.34
N TYR A 18 -14.29 4.98 11.44
CA TYR A 18 -14.40 4.02 10.34
C TYR A 18 -15.69 4.26 9.57
N GLN A 19 -15.60 4.99 8.46
CA GLN A 19 -16.70 5.14 7.52
C GLN A 19 -16.35 4.36 6.25
N ALA A 20 -16.91 3.16 6.10
CA ALA A 20 -16.77 2.38 4.89
C ALA A 20 -17.42 3.15 3.73
N THR A 21 -16.61 3.71 2.85
CA THR A 21 -17.05 4.41 1.65
C THR A 21 -16.84 3.49 0.44
N THR A 22 -17.83 3.46 -0.46
CA THR A 22 -17.71 2.81 -1.77
C THR A 22 -16.96 3.69 -2.78
N ILE A 23 -16.80 4.98 -2.46
CA ILE A 23 -16.03 5.93 -3.24
C ILE A 23 -14.61 5.94 -2.66
N PRO A 24 -13.59 5.48 -3.41
CA PRO A 24 -12.22 5.57 -2.94
C PRO A 24 -11.88 7.04 -2.66
N PRO A 25 -11.17 7.35 -1.56
CA PRO A 25 -10.79 8.72 -1.27
C PRO A 25 -9.98 9.28 -2.45
N LEU A 26 -10.23 10.56 -2.78
CA LEU A 26 -9.44 11.25 -3.80
C LEU A 26 -7.97 11.23 -3.38
N ILE A 27 -7.14 10.53 -4.14
CA ILE A 27 -5.69 10.54 -3.95
C ILE A 27 -5.15 11.79 -4.65
N ASP A 28 -5.27 12.92 -3.96
CA ASP A 28 -4.72 14.21 -4.40
C ASP A 28 -3.22 14.33 -4.05
N VAL A 29 -2.66 13.31 -3.42
CA VAL A 29 -1.24 13.23 -3.07
C VAL A 29 -0.46 12.49 -4.15
N PRO A 30 0.82 12.85 -4.38
CA PRO A 30 1.67 12.10 -5.29
C PRO A 30 1.74 10.62 -4.89
N THR A 31 1.42 9.75 -5.83
CA THR A 31 1.46 8.30 -5.64
C THR A 31 2.65 7.71 -6.36
N PHE A 32 3.35 6.80 -5.70
CA PHE A 32 4.53 6.16 -6.23
C PHE A 32 4.34 4.64 -6.27
N SER A 33 4.96 3.97 -7.23
CA SER A 33 5.24 2.55 -7.14
C SER A 33 6.66 2.35 -6.59
N LEU A 34 6.81 1.42 -5.65
CA LEU A 34 8.10 0.94 -5.17
C LEU A 34 8.27 -0.52 -5.59
N SER A 35 9.26 -0.77 -6.43
CA SER A 35 9.69 -2.12 -6.76
C SER A 35 10.89 -2.53 -5.90
N THR A 36 10.82 -3.71 -5.30
CA THR A 36 11.94 -4.32 -4.59
C THR A 36 12.12 -5.76 -5.06
N SER A 37 13.31 -6.31 -4.88
CA SER A 37 13.65 -7.67 -5.28
C SER A 37 14.50 -8.30 -4.20
N SER A 38 14.34 -9.59 -3.93
CA SER A 38 15.33 -10.33 -3.17
C SER A 38 16.50 -10.65 -4.11
N GLY A 39 17.71 -10.27 -3.71
CA GLY A 39 18.95 -10.65 -4.36
C GLY A 39 19.24 -12.10 -4.00
N GLY A 40 18.98 -13.00 -4.94
CA GLY A 40 19.42 -14.39 -4.90
C GLY A 40 20.09 -14.70 -6.23
N ASP A 41 21.26 -15.34 -6.19
CA ASP A 41 21.98 -15.75 -7.39
C ASP A 41 21.21 -16.82 -8.20
N ASP A 42 20.22 -17.47 -7.57
CA ASP A 42 19.31 -18.43 -8.20
C ASP A 42 17.98 -17.77 -8.60
N ALA A 43 17.74 -17.70 -9.91
CA ALA A 43 16.51 -17.17 -10.52
C ALA A 43 15.22 -17.90 -10.10
N SER A 44 15.32 -19.09 -9.47
CA SER A 44 14.18 -19.84 -8.92
C SER A 44 13.70 -19.33 -7.56
N SER A 45 14.48 -18.49 -6.86
CA SER A 45 14.19 -17.98 -5.51
C SER A 45 14.05 -16.45 -5.43
N SER A 46 14.27 -15.74 -6.55
CA SER A 46 14.14 -14.28 -6.58
C SER A 46 12.67 -13.88 -6.49
N SER A 47 12.28 -13.30 -5.35
CA SER A 47 10.95 -12.75 -5.16
C SER A 47 11.00 -11.25 -5.38
N SER A 48 10.26 -10.78 -6.38
CA SER A 48 10.09 -9.35 -6.64
C SER A 48 8.71 -8.90 -6.19
N THR A 49 8.62 -7.65 -5.76
CA THR A 49 7.36 -7.02 -5.35
C THR A 49 7.23 -5.65 -5.98
N MET A 50 5.99 -5.19 -6.07
CA MET A 50 5.66 -3.82 -6.44
C MET A 50 4.53 -3.34 -5.54
N ASN A 51 4.80 -2.30 -4.77
CA ASN A 51 3.82 -1.70 -3.86
C ASN A 51 3.49 -0.27 -4.25
N ILE A 52 2.24 0.13 -4.02
CA ILE A 52 1.80 1.52 -4.12
C ILE A 52 2.11 2.24 -2.80
N LEU A 53 2.74 3.41 -2.89
CA LEU A 53 3.12 4.26 -1.76
C LEU A 53 2.57 5.66 -1.94
N THR A 54 1.89 6.15 -0.91
CA THR A 54 1.46 7.55 -0.76
C THR A 54 2.30 8.30 0.28
N TYR A 55 3.03 7.57 1.13
CA TYR A 55 3.93 8.13 2.15
C TYR A 55 5.38 8.12 1.67
N ALA A 56 5.67 8.99 0.70
CA ALA A 56 7.02 9.24 0.20
C ALA A 56 7.25 10.76 0.07
N SER A 57 8.39 11.25 0.56
CA SER A 57 8.73 12.67 0.50
C SER A 57 10.23 12.89 0.23
N PRO A 58 10.59 13.89 -0.58
CA PRO A 58 11.98 14.30 -0.73
C PRO A 58 12.44 14.99 0.58
N VAL A 59 13.60 14.57 1.10
CA VAL A 59 14.17 15.15 2.34
C VAL A 59 15.46 15.93 2.09
N ALA A 60 16.10 15.74 0.93
CA ALA A 60 17.22 16.56 0.49
C ALA A 60 17.33 16.64 -1.04
N ILE A 61 17.81 17.78 -1.53
CA ILE A 61 17.99 18.03 -2.97
C ILE A 61 19.48 18.00 -3.37
N LYS A 62 20.38 18.48 -2.50
CA LYS A 62 21.84 18.51 -2.70
C LYS A 62 22.56 18.29 -1.36
N PRO A 63 23.79 17.73 -1.33
CA PRO A 63 24.54 17.20 -2.47
C PRO A 63 24.00 15.85 -2.98
N HIS A 64 23.34 15.09 -2.12
CA HIS A 64 22.68 13.84 -2.47
C HIS A 64 21.16 14.04 -2.43
N ARG A 65 20.48 13.65 -3.51
CA ARG A 65 19.01 13.62 -3.52
C ARG A 65 18.55 12.50 -2.61
N MET A 66 17.85 12.83 -1.54
CA MET A 66 17.39 11.86 -0.55
C MET A 66 15.87 11.87 -0.49
N TRP A 67 15.32 10.68 -0.31
CA TRP A 67 13.90 10.43 -0.14
C TRP A 67 13.68 9.67 1.15
N SER A 68 12.59 10.00 1.83
CA SER A 68 12.06 9.23 2.94
C SER A 68 10.79 8.52 2.47
N ILE A 69 10.72 7.22 2.73
CA ILE A 69 9.58 6.37 2.39
C ILE A 69 9.15 5.59 3.63
N SER A 70 7.85 5.37 3.77
CA SER A 70 7.30 4.53 4.85
C SER A 70 6.89 3.17 4.31
N LEU A 71 7.42 2.09 4.92
CA LEU A 71 7.08 0.72 4.58
C LEU A 71 6.43 0.02 5.77
N TYR A 72 5.37 -0.74 5.51
CA TYR A 72 4.71 -1.53 6.54
C TYR A 72 5.57 -2.74 6.91
N LYS A 73 5.81 -2.94 8.21
CA LYS A 73 6.59 -4.07 8.71
C LYS A 73 5.88 -5.40 8.45
N GLY A 74 6.64 -6.45 8.21
CA GLY A 74 6.10 -7.78 7.88
C GLY A 74 5.54 -7.89 6.46
N THR A 75 5.76 -6.90 5.60
CA THR A 75 5.52 -7.04 4.16
C THR A 75 6.78 -7.51 3.46
N LEU A 76 6.61 -8.28 2.38
CA LEU A 76 7.74 -8.76 1.56
C LEU A 76 8.56 -7.60 0.99
N SER A 77 7.92 -6.48 0.63
CA SER A 77 8.62 -5.26 0.18
C SER A 77 9.53 -4.67 1.26
N HIS A 78 9.08 -4.66 2.53
CA HIS A 78 9.91 -4.23 3.65
C HIS A 78 11.09 -5.18 3.88
N GLU A 79 10.86 -6.49 3.85
CA GLU A 79 11.93 -7.49 4.02
C GLU A 79 12.98 -7.39 2.92
N ASN A 80 12.56 -7.33 1.66
CA ASN A 80 13.44 -7.14 0.51
C ASN A 80 14.25 -5.84 0.63
N PHE A 81 13.61 -4.72 0.97
CA PHE A 81 14.28 -3.42 1.08
C PHE A 81 15.28 -3.39 2.25
N ILE A 82 14.97 -4.04 3.37
CA ILE A 82 15.89 -4.15 4.51
C ILE A 82 17.08 -5.04 4.18
N LYS A 83 16.88 -6.14 3.44
CA LYS A 83 17.95 -7.05 3.04
C LYS A 83 18.87 -6.43 1.99
N GLU A 84 18.32 -5.97 0.88
CA GLU A 84 19.09 -5.52 -0.29
C GLU A 84 19.49 -4.05 -0.25
N LYS A 85 18.84 -3.25 0.62
CA LYS A 85 19.01 -1.78 0.69
C LYS A 85 18.81 -1.06 -0.65
N ARG A 86 18.04 -1.68 -1.55
CA ARG A 86 17.79 -1.20 -2.91
C ARG A 86 16.33 -1.37 -3.28
N GLY A 87 15.84 -0.41 -4.04
CA GLY A 87 14.51 -0.42 -4.63
C GLY A 87 14.39 0.71 -5.64
N ILE A 88 13.41 0.61 -6.52
CA ILE A 88 13.12 1.62 -7.55
C ILE A 88 11.82 2.31 -7.17
N LEU A 89 11.88 3.61 -6.94
CA LEU A 89 10.72 4.46 -6.67
C LEU A 89 10.33 5.21 -7.95
N GLN A 90 9.13 4.97 -8.44
CA GLN A 90 8.60 5.59 -9.65
C GLN A 90 7.35 6.40 -9.32
N LEU A 91 7.30 7.65 -9.76
CA LEU A 91 6.09 8.48 -9.66
C LEU A 91 5.04 7.98 -10.66
N LEU A 92 3.83 7.68 -10.17
CA LEU A 92 2.72 7.27 -11.02
C LEU A 92 1.95 8.49 -11.52
N ARG A 93 1.57 8.44 -12.80
CA ARG A 93 0.67 9.44 -13.37
C ARG A 93 -0.76 9.11 -12.96
N PRO A 94 -1.65 10.11 -12.78
CA PRO A 94 -3.04 9.88 -12.40
C PRO A 94 -3.77 8.84 -13.29
N ALA A 95 -3.53 8.88 -14.61
CA ALA A 95 -4.13 7.93 -15.55
C ALA A 95 -3.63 6.49 -15.40
N MET A 96 -2.43 6.26 -14.84
CA MET A 96 -1.91 4.91 -14.60
C MET A 96 -2.37 4.39 -13.23
N LEU A 97 -2.58 5.29 -12.27
CA LEU A 97 -3.02 4.96 -10.92
C LEU A 97 -4.42 4.34 -10.90
N SER A 98 -5.36 4.88 -11.69
CA SER A 98 -6.73 4.32 -11.79
C SER A 98 -6.70 2.87 -12.24
N ASP A 99 -5.96 2.60 -13.32
CA ASP A 99 -5.92 1.29 -13.95
C ASP A 99 -5.21 0.25 -13.06
N GLU A 100 -4.18 0.70 -12.32
CA GLU A 100 -3.37 -0.16 -11.47
C GLU A 100 -4.04 -0.46 -10.12
N LEU A 101 -4.79 0.49 -9.56
CA LEU A 101 -5.65 0.24 -8.39
C LEU A 101 -6.77 -0.76 -8.74
N ASP A 102 -7.37 -0.63 -9.92
CA ASP A 102 -8.35 -1.60 -10.43
C ASP A 102 -7.72 -2.98 -10.61
N TYR A 103 -6.49 -3.05 -11.14
CA TYR A 103 -5.78 -4.31 -11.32
C TYR A 103 -5.41 -4.99 -9.99
N ILE A 104 -4.89 -4.24 -9.01
CA ILE A 104 -4.51 -4.78 -7.69
C ILE A 104 -5.75 -5.24 -6.91
N SER A 105 -6.83 -4.47 -6.96
CA SER A 105 -8.10 -4.85 -6.33
C SER A 105 -8.63 -6.15 -6.95
N THR A 106 -8.71 -6.20 -8.28
CA THR A 106 -9.25 -7.38 -8.98
C THR A 106 -8.38 -8.62 -8.82
N ARG A 107 -7.04 -8.49 -8.79
CA ARG A 107 -6.14 -9.61 -8.50
C ARG A 107 -6.34 -10.17 -7.10
N THR A 108 -6.42 -9.30 -6.09
CA THR A 108 -6.62 -9.73 -4.69
C THR A 108 -7.96 -10.44 -4.54
N LEU A 109 -9.03 -9.90 -5.14
CA LEU A 109 -10.35 -10.51 -5.13
C LEU A 109 -10.40 -11.87 -5.88
N ARG A 110 -9.57 -12.06 -6.91
CA ARG A 110 -9.40 -13.37 -7.57
C ARG A 110 -8.65 -14.36 -6.71
N GLU A 111 -7.56 -13.94 -6.06
CA GLU A 111 -6.78 -14.79 -5.15
C GLU A 111 -7.62 -15.24 -3.94
N MET A 112 -8.61 -14.44 -3.53
CA MET A 112 -9.59 -14.77 -2.49
C MET A 112 -10.81 -15.57 -3.01
N ASP A 113 -10.82 -15.94 -4.29
CA ASP A 113 -11.91 -16.63 -4.99
C ASP A 113 -13.29 -15.92 -4.97
N ILE A 114 -13.28 -14.60 -4.73
CA ILE A 114 -14.50 -13.78 -4.67
C ILE A 114 -14.99 -13.43 -6.08
N ILE A 115 -14.06 -13.22 -7.01
CA ILE A 115 -14.38 -12.90 -8.41
C ILE A 115 -13.59 -13.81 -9.37
N SER A 116 -14.21 -14.15 -10.48
CA SER A 116 -13.62 -14.91 -11.59
C SER A 116 -12.51 -14.13 -12.31
N GLU A 117 -11.73 -14.82 -13.16
CA GLU A 117 -10.73 -14.19 -14.02
C GLU A 117 -11.28 -13.13 -14.98
N PHE A 118 -12.59 -13.16 -15.23
CA PHE A 118 -13.31 -12.16 -16.03
C PHE A 118 -13.92 -11.03 -15.18
N GLY A 119 -13.61 -10.97 -13.88
CA GLY A 119 -14.09 -9.93 -12.97
C GLY A 119 -15.56 -10.09 -12.52
N ARG A 120 -16.20 -11.23 -12.79
CA ARG A 120 -17.57 -11.52 -12.29
C ARG A 120 -17.52 -12.11 -10.90
N ILE A 121 -18.38 -11.66 -9.99
CA ILE A 121 -18.55 -12.25 -8.65
C ILE A 121 -18.91 -13.73 -8.81
N LYS A 122 -18.21 -14.61 -8.09
CA LYS A 122 -18.57 -16.03 -8.01
C LYS A 122 -19.70 -16.18 -6.99
N ASP A 123 -20.75 -16.90 -7.37
CA ASP A 123 -21.84 -17.21 -6.45
C ASP A 123 -21.29 -18.08 -5.31
N ILE A 124 -21.51 -17.65 -4.07
CA ILE A 124 -21.16 -18.40 -2.87
C ILE A 124 -22.26 -19.44 -2.67
N GLU A 125 -21.95 -20.72 -2.82
CA GLU A 125 -22.84 -21.84 -2.44
C GLU A 125 -23.12 -21.87 -0.93
#